data_AF-A0A9X8RC65-F1
#
_entry.id   AF-A0A9X8RC65-F1
#
_cell.length_a   1.000
_cell.length_b   1.000
_cell.length_c   1.000
_cell.angle_alpha   90.00
_cell.angle_beta   90.00
_cell.angle_gamma   90.00
#
_symmetry.space_group_name_H-M   'P 1'
#
loop_
_entity.id
_entity.type
_entity.pdbx_description
1 polymer ?
#
loop_
_entity_poly.entity_id
_entity_poly.type
_entity_poly.pdbx_seq_one_letter_code
_entity_poly.pdbx_strand_id
1 'polypeptide(L)'
;MKISSISFKEPPVYHEFPPLYEGLGLLEVSSFIQQRFEFAYTLGKVEKTGLGSIRLYKLRGDLEVHISDKLPGVVPIKLQQLKCLLLEKAKTAFIENIESEPEKRKVYYGEFRRTGKDAE
;
A
#
# COMPACT_ATOMS: atom_id res chain seq x y z
N MET A 1 13.20 -15.37 10.16
CA MET A 1 12.54 -14.09 10.49
C MET A 1 11.08 -14.40 10.77
N LYS A 2 10.47 -13.82 11.80
CA LYS A 2 9.05 -14.08 12.12
C LYS A 2 8.35 -12.75 12.37
N ILE A 3 7.12 -12.64 11.88
CA ILE A 3 6.22 -11.51 12.17
C ILE A 3 5.47 -11.85 13.45
N SER A 4 5.68 -11.05 14.50
CA SER A 4 5.02 -11.17 15.79
C SER A 4 3.63 -10.53 15.79
N SER A 5 3.46 -9.39 15.14
CA SER A 5 2.17 -8.70 15.06
C SER A 5 2.01 -7.87 13.79
N ILE A 6 0.76 -7.62 13.41
CA ILE A 6 0.34 -6.66 12.37
C ILE A 6 -0.88 -5.91 12.91
N SER A 7 -0.91 -4.60 12.75
CA SER A 7 -2.02 -3.74 13.18
C SER A 7 -2.27 -2.67 12.13
N PHE A 8 -3.47 -2.66 11.56
CA PHE A 8 -3.94 -1.57 10.69
C PHE A 8 -4.24 -0.34 11.53
N LYS A 9 -3.68 0.81 11.16
CA LYS A 9 -3.79 2.06 11.92
C LYS A 9 -4.83 3.01 11.34
N GLU A 10 -5.09 2.89 10.05
CA GLU A 10 -5.95 3.76 9.28
C GLU A 10 -6.89 2.90 8.43
N PRO A 11 -8.11 3.38 8.11
CA PRO A 11 -8.99 2.69 7.18
C PRO A 11 -8.45 2.70 5.74
N PRO A 12 -8.96 1.83 4.85
CA PRO A 12 -8.55 1.77 3.46
C PRO A 12 -8.84 3.09 2.71
N VAL A 13 -7.88 3.50 1.89
CA VAL A 13 -7.95 4.70 1.04
C VAL A 13 -8.00 4.28 -0.41
N TYR A 14 -8.95 4.84 -1.15
CA TYR A 14 -9.21 4.55 -2.55
C TYR A 14 -8.51 5.62 -3.41
N HIS A 15 -7.45 5.24 -4.09
CA HIS A 15 -6.71 6.08 -5.02
C HIS A 15 -7.30 5.89 -6.43
N GLU A 16 -7.97 6.93 -6.93
CA GLU A 16 -8.63 6.94 -8.24
C GLU A 16 -7.82 7.79 -9.23
N PHE A 17 -7.32 7.14 -10.28
CA PHE A 17 -6.65 7.79 -11.40
C PHE A 17 -7.65 8.04 -12.54
N PRO A 18 -7.44 9.09 -13.37
CA PRO A 18 -8.27 9.33 -14.53
C PRO A 18 -8.21 8.14 -15.50
N PRO A 19 -9.33 7.74 -16.11
CA PRO A 19 -9.39 6.59 -17.03
C PRO A 19 -8.40 6.68 -18.21
N LEU A 20 -8.02 7.89 -18.62
CA LEU A 20 -7.03 8.13 -19.67
C LEU A 20 -5.63 7.54 -19.36
N TYR A 21 -5.32 7.35 -18.07
CA TYR A 21 -4.10 6.70 -17.63
C TYR A 21 -4.28 5.19 -17.40
N GLU A 22 -5.53 4.75 -17.23
CA GLU A 22 -5.88 3.34 -17.09
C GLU A 22 -5.78 2.65 -18.47
N GLY A 23 -4.94 1.61 -18.58
CA GLY A 23 -4.73 0.88 -19.85
C GLY A 23 -3.38 1.14 -20.52
N LEU A 24 -2.56 2.05 -20.00
CA LEU A 24 -1.18 2.27 -20.47
C LEU A 24 -0.18 1.21 -19.98
N GLY A 25 -0.63 0.23 -19.19
CA GLY A 25 0.23 -0.80 -18.59
C GLY A 25 1.13 -0.31 -17.45
N LEU A 26 1.05 0.98 -17.10
CA LEU A 26 1.84 1.63 -16.07
C LEU A 26 1.20 1.45 -14.67
N LEU A 27 1.86 0.69 -13.81
CA LEU A 27 1.41 0.45 -12.43
C LEU A 27 1.33 1.74 -11.59
N GLU A 28 2.20 2.70 -11.89
CA GLU A 28 2.31 3.96 -11.14
C GLU A 28 1.08 4.87 -11.31
N VAL A 29 0.31 4.68 -12.38
CA VAL A 29 -0.87 5.49 -12.72
C VAL A 29 -2.16 4.66 -12.80
N SER A 30 -2.16 3.51 -12.14
CA SER A 30 -3.34 2.64 -12.03
C SER A 30 -4.07 2.90 -10.72
N SER A 31 -5.41 2.88 -10.73
CA SER A 31 -6.21 2.99 -9.50
C SER A 31 -5.95 1.83 -8.54
N PHE A 32 -5.77 2.13 -7.25
CA PHE A 32 -5.52 1.14 -6.21
C PHE A 32 -6.22 1.49 -4.89
N ILE A 33 -6.44 0.48 -4.05
CA ILE A 33 -6.87 0.66 -2.67
C ILE A 33 -5.66 0.42 -1.79
N GLN A 34 -5.38 1.31 -0.84
CA GLN A 34 -4.23 1.20 0.07
C GLN A 34 -4.69 1.23 1.51
N GLN A 35 -4.11 0.38 2.36
CA GLN A 35 -4.24 0.50 3.81
C GLN A 35 -2.87 0.42 4.48
N ARG A 36 -2.61 1.32 5.42
CA ARG A 36 -1.36 1.39 6.18
C ARG A 36 -1.46 0.53 7.43
N PHE A 37 -0.36 -0.12 7.76
CA PHE A 37 -0.24 -0.95 8.96
C PHE A 37 1.15 -0.81 9.59
N GLU A 38 1.18 -1.06 10.89
CA GLU A 38 2.39 -1.28 11.65
C GLU A 38 2.59 -2.77 11.85
N PHE A 39 3.84 -3.23 11.80
CA PHE A 39 4.17 -4.63 12.06
C PHE A 39 5.38 -4.75 12.98
N ALA A 40 5.40 -5.80 13.79
CA ALA A 40 6.56 -6.19 14.57
C ALA A 40 7.19 -7.47 14.00
N TYR A 41 8.52 -7.53 13.98
CA TYR A 41 9.27 -8.65 13.44
C TYR A 41 10.55 -8.94 14.22
N THR A 42 10.95 -10.20 14.21
CA THR A 42 12.16 -10.69 14.89
C THR A 42 13.29 -10.94 13.90
N LEU A 43 14.42 -10.26 14.10
CA LEU A 43 15.65 -10.45 13.34
C LEU A 43 16.76 -10.94 14.30
N GLY A 44 17.02 -12.24 14.27
CA GLY A 44 17.92 -12.87 15.25
C GLY A 44 17.24 -12.93 16.63
N LYS A 45 17.83 -12.26 17.63
CA LYS A 45 17.29 -12.15 19.00
C LYS A 45 16.61 -10.81 19.28
N VAL A 46 16.55 -9.92 18.30
CA VAL A 46 16.03 -8.56 18.46
C VAL A 46 14.67 -8.45 17.80
N GLU A 47 13.70 -7.91 18.53
CA GLU A 47 12.41 -7.49 17.99
C GLU A 47 12.51 -6.04 17.50
N LYS A 48 11.92 -5.78 16.34
CA LYS A 48 11.88 -4.46 15.70
C LYS A 48 10.47 -4.22 15.18
N THR A 49 10.12 -2.96 15.04
CA THR A 49 8.88 -2.53 14.38
C THR A 49 9.17 -1.90 13.02
N GLY A 50 8.17 -1.86 12.17
CA GLY A 50 8.23 -1.17 10.89
C GLY A 50 6.85 -0.76 10.41
N LEU A 51 6.83 0.22 9.50
CA LEU A 51 5.61 0.68 8.84
C LEU A 51 5.54 0.16 7.41
N GLY A 52 4.35 -0.31 7.05
CA GLY A 52 4.06 -0.79 5.71
C GLY A 52 2.67 -0.38 5.23
N SER A 53 2.41 -0.67 3.97
CA SER A 53 1.10 -0.54 3.37
C SER A 53 0.84 -1.71 2.43
N ILE A 54 -0.39 -2.20 2.42
CA ILE A 54 -0.87 -3.17 1.44
C ILE A 54 -1.68 -2.42 0.39
N ARG A 55 -1.50 -2.80 -0.89
CA ARG A 55 -2.21 -2.22 -2.03
C ARG A 55 -2.94 -3.31 -2.81
N LEU A 56 -4.19 -3.04 -3.21
CA LEU A 56 -4.95 -3.81 -4.18
C LEU A 56 -5.10 -2.97 -5.46
N TYR A 57 -4.53 -3.41 -6.57
CA TYR A 57 -4.69 -2.74 -7.86
C TYR A 57 -5.98 -3.19 -8.53
N LYS A 58 -6.92 -2.26 -8.75
CA LYS A 58 -8.30 -2.58 -9.20
C LYS A 58 -8.33 -3.31 -10.55
N LEU A 59 -7.49 -2.90 -11.50
CA LEU A 59 -7.51 -3.44 -12.87
C LEU A 59 -6.90 -4.84 -12.98
N ARG A 60 -5.89 -5.16 -12.16
CA ARG A 60 -5.17 -6.44 -12.23
C ARG A 60 -5.63 -7.45 -11.18
N GLY A 61 -6.24 -6.97 -10.09
CA GLY A 61 -6.52 -7.80 -8.91
C GLY A 61 -5.28 -8.16 -8.10
N ASP A 62 -4.13 -7.55 -8.42
CA ASP A 62 -2.86 -7.82 -7.75
C ASP A 62 -2.80 -7.16 -6.37
N LEU A 63 -2.21 -7.88 -5.41
CA LEU A 63 -1.97 -7.41 -4.04
C LEU A 63 -0.47 -7.30 -3.77
N GLU A 64 -0.04 -6.14 -3.30
CA GLU A 64 1.37 -5.87 -3.02
C GLU A 64 1.58 -5.22 -1.66
N VAL A 65 2.70 -5.56 -1.02
CA VAL A 65 3.16 -4.93 0.23
C VAL A 65 4.33 -4.00 -0.06
N HIS A 66 4.18 -2.75 0.37
CA HIS A 66 5.21 -1.73 0.38
C HIS A 66 5.65 -1.47 1.82
N ILE A 67 6.96 -1.37 2.04
CA ILE A 67 7.54 -1.04 3.33
C ILE A 67 8.10 0.37 3.19
N SER A 68 7.60 1.31 4.00
CA SER A 68 7.95 2.72 3.91
C SER A 68 9.34 3.00 4.50
N ASP A 69 9.71 2.24 5.53
CA ASP A 69 10.95 2.45 6.27
C ASP A 69 12.12 1.65 5.68
N LYS A 70 13.31 2.26 5.72
CA LYS A 70 14.55 1.51 5.53
C LYS A 70 14.78 0.65 6.77
N LEU A 71 14.78 -0.68 6.60
CA LEU A 71 14.98 -1.62 7.71
C LEU A 71 16.47 -1.97 7.87
N PRO A 72 17.21 -1.37 8.83
CA PRO A 72 18.63 -1.63 8.99
C PRO A 72 18.92 -3.10 9.36
N GLY A 73 19.84 -3.71 8.62
CA GLY A 73 20.21 -5.13 8.76
C GLY A 73 19.35 -6.09 7.94
N VAL A 74 18.38 -5.60 7.16
CA VAL A 74 17.57 -6.41 6.25
C VAL A 74 18.09 -6.26 4.82
N VAL A 75 18.74 -7.31 4.31
CA VAL A 75 19.22 -7.38 2.92
C VAL A 75 18.06 -7.61 1.94
N PRO A 76 18.21 -7.32 0.63
CA PRO A 76 17.11 -7.41 -0.35
C PRO A 76 16.35 -8.74 -0.36
N ILE A 77 17.07 -9.87 -0.25
CA ILE A 77 16.45 -11.21 -0.20
C ILE A 77 15.56 -11.36 1.05
N LYS A 78 16.03 -10.91 2.22
CA LYS A 78 15.24 -10.94 3.46
C LYS A 78 14.07 -9.97 3.40
N LEU A 79 14.23 -8.84 2.71
CA LEU A 79 13.16 -7.87 2.50
C LEU A 79 12.04 -8.46 1.64
N GLN A 80 12.39 -9.19 0.58
CA GLN A 80 11.41 -9.89 -0.26
C GLN A 80 10.66 -10.95 0.55
N GLN A 81 11.37 -11.77 1.33
CA GLN A 81 10.75 -12.74 2.24
C GLN A 81 9.81 -12.08 3.25
N LEU A 82 10.19 -10.92 3.80
CA LEU A 82 9.34 -10.15 4.72
C LEU A 82 8.04 -9.72 4.03
N LYS A 83 8.14 -9.16 2.81
CA LYS A 83 6.98 -8.72 2.04
C LYS A 83 6.02 -9.87 1.76
N CYS A 84 6.53 -11.04 1.37
CA CYS A 84 5.70 -12.23 1.17
C CYS A 84 4.96 -12.65 2.45
N LEU A 85 5.68 -12.73 3.58
CA LEU A 85 5.08 -13.09 4.87
C LEU A 85 4.05 -12.06 5.35
N LEU A 86 4.33 -10.77 5.14
CA LEU A 86 3.40 -9.69 5.47
C LEU A 86 2.15 -9.76 4.60
N LEU A 87 2.31 -10.04 3.31
CA LEU A 87 1.19 -10.17 2.37
C LEU A 87 0.27 -11.32 2.79
N GLU A 88 0.82 -12.50 3.08
CA GLU A 88 0.03 -13.66 3.52
C GLU A 88 -0.76 -13.36 4.80
N LYS A 89 -0.15 -12.70 5.78
CA LYS A 89 -0.80 -12.40 7.07
C LYS A 89 -1.79 -11.23 6.99
N ALA A 90 -1.51 -10.21 6.20
CA ALA A 90 -2.31 -8.99 6.14
C ALA A 90 -3.48 -9.09 5.15
N LYS A 91 -3.40 -9.96 4.14
CA LYS A 91 -4.37 -10.03 3.03
C LYS A 91 -5.82 -10.21 3.51
N THR A 92 -6.09 -11.18 4.37
CA THR A 92 -7.47 -11.50 4.78
C THR A 92 -8.12 -10.32 5.51
N ALA A 93 -7.45 -9.81 6.55
CA ALA A 93 -7.94 -8.66 7.30
C ALA A 93 -8.04 -7.38 6.45
N PHE A 94 -7.15 -7.20 5.47
CA PHE A 94 -7.26 -6.09 4.52
C PHE A 94 -8.51 -6.17 3.65
N ILE A 95 -8.84 -7.36 3.11
CA ILE A 95 -10.04 -7.55 2.30
C ILE A 95 -11.29 -7.32 3.16
N GLU A 96 -11.34 -7.87 4.37
CA GLU A 96 -12.44 -7.64 5.32
C GLU A 96 -12.63 -6.15 5.64
N ASN A 97 -11.53 -5.41 5.84
CA ASN A 97 -11.59 -3.96 6.06
C ASN A 97 -12.16 -3.23 4.83
N ILE A 98 -11.78 -3.63 3.61
CA ILE A 98 -12.32 -3.00 2.38
C ILE A 98 -13.82 -3.22 2.25
N GLU A 99 -14.30 -4.43 2.55
CA GLU A 99 -15.71 -4.81 2.40
C GLU A 99 -16.60 -4.22 3.49
N SER A 100 -16.07 -4.06 4.70
CA SER A 100 -16.81 -3.53 5.86
C SER A 100 -16.85 -1.99 5.93
N GLU A 101 -16.01 -1.27 5.17
CA GLU A 101 -15.92 0.19 5.24
C GLU A 101 -17.15 0.88 4.61
N PRO A 102 -17.98 1.60 5.38
CA PRO A 102 -19.19 2.24 4.88
C PRO A 102 -18.88 3.53 4.07
N GLU A 103 -17.83 4.26 4.45
CA GLU A 103 -17.43 5.51 3.80
C GLU A 103 -16.07 5.36 3.12
N LYS A 104 -16.08 5.35 1.79
CA LYS A 104 -14.86 5.23 0.99
C LYS A 104 -14.10 6.55 1.03
N ARG A 105 -12.98 6.58 1.74
CA ARG A 105 -12.02 7.69 1.68
C ARG A 105 -11.35 7.70 0.31
N LYS A 106 -11.66 8.68 -0.53
CA LYS A 106 -11.17 8.76 -1.92
C LYS A 106 -10.10 9.84 -2.08
N VAL A 107 -9.08 9.53 -2.87
CA VAL A 107 -8.05 10.45 -3.34
C VAL A 107 -8.09 10.45 -4.86
N TYR A 108 -8.35 11.61 -5.45
CA TYR A 108 -8.37 11.80 -6.89
C TYR A 108 -7.02 12.32 -7.38
N TYR A 109 -6.46 11.64 -8.37
CA TYR A 109 -5.25 12.09 -9.05
C TYR A 109 -5.64 12.85 -10.32
N GLY A 110 -4.94 13.94 -10.63
CA GLY A 110 -5.23 14.75 -11.81
C GLY A 110 -4.09 15.71 -12.11
N GLU A 111 -3.95 16.07 -13.38
CA GLU A 111 -3.02 17.12 -13.79
C GLU A 111 -3.70 18.48 -13.55
N PHE A 112 -3.37 19.13 -12.44
CA PHE A 112 -3.80 20.51 -12.20
C PHE A 112 -2.88 21.44 -12.98
N ARG A 113 -3.24 21.73 -14.24
CA ARG A 113 -2.55 22.79 -14.99
C ARG A 113 -2.75 24.11 -14.26
N ARG A 114 -1.66 24.82 -13.97
CA ARG A 114 -1.75 26.24 -13.60
C ARG A 114 -2.34 26.97 -14.80
N THR A 115 -3.51 27.55 -14.65
CA THR A 115 -4.01 28.55 -15.60
C THR A 115 -2.97 29.67 -15.64
N GLY A 116 -2.26 29.78 -16.75
CA GLY A 116 -1.34 30.88 -17.00
C GLY A 116 -2.11 32.20 -16.88
N LYS A 117 -1.43 33.23 -16.37
CA LYS A 117 -1.96 34.58 -16.13
C LYS A 117 -2.31 35.36 -17.41
N ASP A 118 -2.41 34.69 -18.55
CA ASP A 118 -2.49 35.30 -19.89
C ASP A 118 -3.78 34.92 -20.62
N ALA A 119 -4.88 34.79 -19.87
CA ALA A 119 -6.23 34.74 -20.43
C ALA A 119 -6.97 36.02 -20.04
N GLU A 120 -6.57 37.14 -20.67
CA GLU A 120 -7.31 38.40 -20.72
C GLU A 120 -7.33 38.90 -22.18
#